data_AF-A0A133XSY1-F1
#
_entry.id   AF-A0A133XSY1-F1
#
_cell.length_a   1.000
_cell.length_b   1.000
_cell.length_c   1.000
_cell.angle_alpha   90.00
_cell.angle_beta   90.00
_cell.angle_gamma   90.00
#
_symmetry.space_group_name_H-M   'P 1'
#
loop_
_entity.id
_entity.type
_entity.pdbx_description
1 polymer ?
#
loop_
_entity_poly.entity_id
_entity_poly.type
_entity_poly.pdbx_seq_one_letter_code
_entity_poly.pdbx_strand_id
1 'polypeptide(L)'
;MAGKLTNKNKNESKANKLTRVQNIEFKIAIAHSLENRYCFKDLKREGLIAFNAFIEATVGRKLTISQVDKLFLRKRGDVKQTLSVQGVQKEVVHYGKDRTSFRIFGYYNSDGYFVLTHIDQNHKVNS
;
A
#
# COMPACT_ATOMS: atom_id res chain seq x y z
N MET A 1 -12.22 -58.59 -20.83
CA MET A 1 -11.15 -57.78 -20.20
C MET A 1 -11.27 -56.34 -20.67
N ALA A 2 -10.97 -55.41 -19.78
CA ALA A 2 -11.48 -54.04 -19.73
C ALA A 2 -11.06 -53.13 -20.90
N GLY A 3 -11.95 -52.18 -21.22
CA GLY A 3 -11.80 -51.19 -22.28
C GLY A 3 -10.76 -50.11 -21.99
N LYS A 4 -10.23 -49.56 -23.08
CA LYS A 4 -9.27 -48.46 -23.14
C LYS A 4 -10.00 -47.15 -22.84
N LEU A 5 -9.56 -46.38 -21.85
CA LEU A 5 -9.98 -44.99 -21.64
C LEU A 5 -8.74 -44.08 -21.66
N THR A 6 -8.82 -43.10 -22.53
CA THR A 6 -7.83 -42.08 -22.88
C THR A 6 -7.43 -41.23 -21.67
N ASN A 7 -6.13 -41.15 -21.39
CA ASN A 7 -5.57 -40.27 -20.38
C ASN A 7 -5.58 -38.82 -20.91
N LYS A 8 -6.71 -38.12 -20.77
CA LYS A 8 -6.82 -36.70 -21.10
C LYS A 8 -6.10 -35.87 -20.02
N ASN A 9 -5.09 -35.14 -20.47
CA ASN A 9 -4.38 -34.05 -19.79
C ASN A 9 -5.24 -33.31 -18.75
N LYS A 10 -4.85 -33.40 -17.47
CA LYS A 10 -5.03 -32.30 -16.52
C LYS A 10 -3.72 -31.53 -16.41
N ASN A 11 -3.45 -30.72 -17.44
CA ASN A 11 -2.77 -29.47 -17.16
C ASN A 11 -3.73 -28.66 -16.31
N GLU A 12 -3.66 -28.82 -14.98
CA GLU A 12 -4.13 -27.79 -14.08
C GLU A 12 -3.23 -26.59 -14.34
N SER A 13 -3.69 -25.71 -15.24
CA SER A 13 -3.18 -24.36 -15.33
C SER A 13 -3.41 -23.74 -13.97
N LYS A 14 -2.38 -23.80 -13.11
CA LYS A 14 -2.24 -22.91 -11.96
C LYS A 14 -2.47 -21.52 -12.51
N ALA A 15 -3.63 -20.95 -12.21
CA ALA A 15 -3.97 -19.61 -12.63
C ALA A 15 -2.87 -18.69 -12.09
N ASN A 16 -2.04 -18.15 -12.99
CA ASN A 16 -0.99 -17.19 -12.68
C ASN A 16 -1.65 -15.88 -12.22
N LYS A 17 -2.08 -15.82 -10.96
CA LYS A 17 -2.52 -14.60 -10.29
C LYS A 17 -1.32 -13.94 -9.59
N LEU A 18 -0.24 -13.71 -10.32
CA LEU A 18 0.96 -13.06 -9.77
C LEU A 18 1.45 -11.83 -10.54
N THR A 19 0.84 -11.46 -11.68
CA THR A 19 1.38 -10.40 -12.56
C THR A 19 0.55 -9.13 -12.69
N ARG A 20 -0.63 -8.99 -12.05
CA ARG A 20 -1.54 -7.86 -12.34
C ARG A 20 -1.60 -6.73 -11.32
N VAL A 21 -1.50 -6.97 -10.02
CA VAL A 21 -1.76 -5.91 -9.02
C VAL A 21 -0.68 -4.83 -9.07
N GLN A 22 0.59 -5.19 -9.22
CA GLN A 22 1.68 -4.21 -9.21
C GLN A 22 1.69 -3.28 -10.44
N ASN A 23 1.05 -3.67 -11.54
CA ASN A 23 0.97 -2.88 -12.78
C ASN A 23 -0.33 -2.04 -12.87
N ILE A 24 -1.18 -2.06 -11.85
CA ILE A 24 -2.33 -1.14 -11.80
C ILE A 24 -1.89 0.24 -11.32
N GLU A 25 -2.61 1.27 -11.75
CA GLU A 25 -2.41 2.63 -11.27
C GLU A 25 -2.58 2.70 -9.75
N PHE A 26 -1.66 3.40 -9.10
CA PHE A 26 -1.73 3.69 -7.68
C PHE A 26 -2.85 4.69 -7.39
N LYS A 27 -3.76 4.30 -6.51
CA LYS A 27 -4.90 5.12 -6.06
C LYS A 27 -4.96 5.13 -4.55
N ILE A 28 -5.33 6.27 -3.98
CA ILE A 28 -5.52 6.45 -2.53
C ILE A 28 -7.02 6.51 -2.24
N ALA A 29 -7.46 5.87 -1.16
CA ALA A 29 -8.83 5.98 -0.66
C ALA A 29 -8.84 6.30 0.84
N ILE A 30 -9.88 7.00 1.29
CA ILE A 30 -10.21 7.16 2.70
C ILE A 30 -11.49 6.35 2.91
N ALA A 31 -11.36 5.17 3.53
CA ALA A 31 -12.49 4.26 3.77
C ALA A 31 -12.98 4.28 5.22
N HIS A 32 -12.20 4.89 6.12
CA HIS A 32 -12.51 5.02 7.53
C HIS A 32 -11.77 6.23 8.11
N SER A 33 -12.10 6.60 9.34
CA SER A 33 -11.35 7.60 10.08
C SER A 33 -9.88 7.18 10.20
N LEU A 34 -8.98 8.11 9.89
CA LEU A 34 -7.56 7.95 10.18
C LEU A 34 -7.35 7.94 11.70
N GLU A 35 -6.26 7.34 12.15
CA GLU A 35 -5.96 7.27 13.58
C GLU A 35 -5.78 8.68 14.17
N ASN A 36 -6.26 8.85 15.41
CA ASN A 36 -6.19 10.11 16.12
C ASN A 36 -4.73 10.56 16.30
N ARG A 37 -4.43 11.85 16.07
CA ARG A 37 -3.08 12.45 16.03
C ARG A 37 -2.28 12.23 14.73
N TYR A 38 -2.79 11.42 13.80
CA TYR A 38 -2.17 11.15 12.49
C TYR A 38 -3.12 11.43 11.33
N CYS A 39 -4.08 12.31 11.54
CA CYS A 39 -5.10 12.68 10.56
C CYS A 39 -4.96 14.13 10.11
N PHE A 40 -5.72 14.54 9.10
CA PHE A 40 -5.59 15.85 8.45
C PHE A 40 -5.64 17.05 9.40
N LYS A 41 -6.49 17.01 10.44
CA LYS A 41 -6.60 18.09 11.44
C LYS A 41 -5.35 18.27 12.30
N ASP A 42 -4.52 17.22 12.41
CA ASP A 42 -3.31 17.22 13.24
C ASP A 42 -2.06 17.55 12.40
N LEU A 43 -2.19 17.64 11.07
CA LEU A 43 -1.11 18.03 10.18
C LEU A 43 -0.80 19.53 10.29
N LYS A 44 0.50 19.84 10.41
CA LYS A 44 1.03 21.18 10.24
C LYS A 44 1.18 21.48 8.76
N ARG A 45 1.45 22.75 8.45
CA ARG A 45 1.64 23.23 7.07
C ARG A 45 2.67 22.39 6.31
N GLU A 46 3.78 22.05 6.92
CA GLU A 46 4.84 21.26 6.30
C GLU A 46 4.37 19.83 5.97
N GLY A 47 3.61 19.21 6.88
CA GLY A 47 3.00 17.91 6.66
C GLY A 47 1.97 17.91 5.53
N LEU A 48 1.17 18.97 5.42
CA LEU A 48 0.21 19.16 4.31
C LEU A 48 0.93 19.33 2.98
N ILE A 49 1.98 20.15 2.92
CA ILE A 49 2.80 20.35 1.71
C ILE A 49 3.44 19.02 1.29
N ALA A 50 3.99 18.26 2.24
CA ALA A 50 4.60 16.97 1.96
C ALA A 50 3.58 15.93 1.47
N PHE A 51 2.38 15.89 2.06
CA PHE A 51 1.31 15.02 1.59
C PHE A 51 0.82 15.39 0.18
N ASN A 52 0.65 16.69 -0.10
CA ASN A 52 0.32 17.14 -1.45
C ASN A 52 1.41 16.77 -2.46
N ALA A 53 2.68 17.00 -2.12
CA ALA A 53 3.81 16.62 -2.97
C ALA A 53 3.87 15.10 -3.21
N PHE A 54 3.51 14.28 -2.22
CA PHE A 54 3.37 12.84 -2.40
C PHE A 54 2.26 12.50 -3.40
N ILE A 55 1.09 13.11 -3.30
CA ILE A 55 -0.02 12.90 -4.24
C ILE A 55 0.39 13.31 -5.66
N GLU A 56 0.98 14.49 -5.83
CA GLU A 56 1.45 14.98 -7.13
C GLU A 56 2.52 14.07 -7.74
N ALA A 57 3.43 13.54 -6.92
CA ALA A 57 4.48 12.65 -7.38
C ALA A 57 4.02 11.21 -7.65
N THR A 58 2.82 10.83 -7.20
CA THR A 58 2.26 9.47 -7.36
C THR A 58 1.01 9.49 -8.22
N VAL A 59 -0.16 9.75 -7.63
CA VAL A 59 -1.47 9.80 -8.28
C VAL A 59 -1.48 10.83 -9.41
N GLY A 60 -0.92 12.02 -9.18
CA GLY A 60 -0.85 13.09 -10.18
C GLY A 60 -0.03 12.72 -11.43
N ARG A 61 0.90 11.77 -11.29
CA ARG A 61 1.72 11.22 -12.39
C ARG A 61 1.21 9.88 -12.92
N LYS A 62 0.05 9.39 -12.43
CA LYS A 62 -0.55 8.11 -12.80
C LYS A 62 0.43 6.93 -12.67
N LEU A 63 1.26 6.96 -11.63
CA LEU A 63 2.22 5.89 -11.39
C LEU A 63 1.51 4.58 -11.09
N THR A 64 2.09 3.45 -11.50
CA THR A 64 1.65 2.14 -11.04
C THR A 64 2.08 1.87 -9.61
N ILE A 65 1.47 0.89 -8.95
CA ILE A 65 1.89 0.43 -7.61
C ILE A 65 3.39 0.08 -7.59
N SER A 66 3.89 -0.66 -8.59
CA SER A 66 5.32 -1.01 -8.68
C SER A 66 6.24 0.21 -8.79
N GLN A 67 5.81 1.25 -9.50
CA GLN A 67 6.55 2.50 -9.62
C GLN A 67 6.55 3.28 -8.31
N VAL A 68 5.41 3.33 -7.62
CA VAL A 68 5.33 3.94 -6.28
C VAL A 68 6.19 3.18 -5.29
N ASP A 69 6.13 1.85 -5.26
CA ASP A 69 6.97 1.02 -4.40
C ASP A 69 8.45 1.30 -4.64
N LYS A 70 8.90 1.35 -5.90
CA LYS A 70 10.30 1.63 -6.24
C LYS A 70 10.79 2.99 -5.72
N LEU A 71 9.91 3.99 -5.71
CA LEU A 71 10.26 5.38 -5.40
C LEU A 71 10.08 5.73 -3.92
N PHE A 72 9.08 5.15 -3.26
CA PHE A 72 8.60 5.59 -1.95
C PHE A 72 8.52 4.47 -0.92
N LEU A 73 8.63 3.19 -1.29
CA LEU A 73 8.65 2.12 -0.29
C LEU A 73 9.95 2.25 0.52
N ARG A 74 9.82 2.21 1.84
CA ARG A 74 10.99 2.28 2.71
C ARG A 74 11.92 1.10 2.46
N LYS A 75 13.23 1.36 2.50
CA LYS A 75 14.27 0.32 2.41
C LYS A 75 14.84 -0.09 3.76
N ARG A 76 14.53 0.67 4.83
CA ARG A 76 15.08 0.49 6.18
C ARG A 76 14.01 0.66 7.24
N GLY A 77 14.08 -0.14 8.30
CA GLY A 77 13.06 -0.23 9.36
C GLY A 77 11.84 -1.03 8.91
N ASP A 78 10.74 -0.96 9.66
CA ASP A 78 9.51 -1.67 9.30
C ASP A 78 8.92 -1.10 8.01
N VAL A 79 9.00 -1.89 6.94
CA VAL A 79 8.44 -1.60 5.61
C VAL A 79 6.97 -1.96 5.56
N LYS A 80 6.63 -3.04 6.26
CA LYS A 80 5.29 -3.57 6.41
C LYS A 80 5.09 -3.99 7.85
N GLN A 81 3.89 -3.76 8.39
CA GLN A 81 3.52 -4.16 9.74
C GLN A 81 2.09 -4.69 9.74
N THR A 82 1.84 -5.79 10.46
CA THR A 82 0.46 -6.26 10.67
C THR A 82 -0.16 -5.46 11.82
N LEU A 83 -1.22 -4.73 11.53
CA LEU A 83 -1.94 -3.88 12.49
C LEU A 83 -3.43 -4.19 12.48
N SER A 84 -4.08 -4.07 13.63
CA SER A 84 -5.54 -4.13 13.72
C SER A 84 -6.13 -2.80 13.25
N VAL A 85 -6.77 -2.81 12.08
CA VAL A 85 -7.49 -1.67 11.52
C VAL A 85 -8.97 -1.99 11.56
N GLN A 86 -9.75 -1.19 12.29
CA GLN A 86 -11.18 -1.43 12.54
C GLN A 86 -11.48 -2.84 13.10
N GLY A 87 -10.60 -3.35 13.96
CA GLY A 87 -10.75 -4.68 14.57
C GLY A 87 -10.33 -5.85 13.67
N VAL A 88 -9.81 -5.58 12.46
CA VAL A 88 -9.35 -6.61 11.51
C VAL A 88 -7.85 -6.47 11.28
N GLN A 89 -7.12 -7.58 11.31
CA GLN A 89 -5.68 -7.57 11.01
C GLN A 89 -5.44 -7.26 9.53
N LYS A 90 -4.64 -6.23 9.27
CA LYS A 90 -4.24 -5.77 7.93
C LYS A 90 -2.72 -5.66 7.84
N GLU A 91 -2.16 -6.05 6.70
CA GLU A 91 -0.77 -5.72 6.37
C GLU A 91 -0.71 -4.26 5.92
N VAL A 92 -0.15 -3.40 6.77
CA VAL A 92 0.02 -1.97 6.53
C VAL A 92 1.40 -1.73 5.94
N VAL A 93 1.44 -1.02 4.81
CA VAL A 93 2.63 -0.63 4.05
C VAL A 93 3.00 0.82 4.40
N HIS A 94 4.29 1.09 4.54
CA HIS A 94 4.81 2.40 4.89
C HIS A 94 5.51 3.04 3.68
N TYR A 95 4.92 4.10 3.13
CA TYR A 95 5.56 4.92 2.09
C TYR A 95 6.18 6.17 2.70
N GLY A 96 7.42 6.46 2.30
CA GLY A 96 8.17 7.64 2.69
C GLY A 96 9.49 7.67 1.94
N LYS A 97 9.89 8.84 1.45
CA LYS A 97 11.16 8.98 0.73
C LYS A 97 12.32 8.74 1.70
N ASP A 98 13.36 8.04 1.25
CA ASP A 98 14.52 7.74 2.10
C ASP A 98 15.04 9.04 2.76
N ARG A 99 15.20 9.00 4.09
CA ARG A 99 15.68 10.11 4.95
C ARG A 99 14.70 11.26 5.19
N THR A 100 13.44 11.19 4.75
CA THR A 100 12.41 12.17 5.15
C THR A 100 11.65 11.74 6.40
N SER A 101 11.17 12.71 7.18
CA SER A 101 10.28 12.47 8.33
C SER A 101 8.85 12.14 7.94
N PHE A 102 8.43 12.63 6.78
CA PHE A 102 7.12 12.39 6.24
C PHE A 102 6.94 10.92 5.81
N ARG A 103 5.85 10.31 6.26
CA ARG A 103 5.42 8.95 5.95
C ARG A 103 3.90 8.87 5.82
N ILE A 104 3.43 7.97 4.98
CA ILE A 104 2.03 7.56 4.93
C ILE A 104 1.93 6.06 5.16
N PHE A 105 0.85 5.67 5.84
CA PHE A 105 0.58 4.29 6.21
C PHE A 105 -0.76 3.90 5.61
N GLY A 106 -0.83 2.71 5.04
CA GLY A 106 -2.08 2.21 4.48
C GLY A 106 -2.00 0.77 4.06
N TYR A 107 -3.13 0.19 3.70
CA TYR A 107 -3.22 -1.18 3.22
C TYR A 107 -3.93 -1.22 1.87
N TYR A 108 -3.69 -2.25 1.08
CA TYR A 108 -4.44 -2.47 -0.14
C TYR A 108 -5.76 -3.19 0.14
N ASN A 109 -6.88 -2.60 -0.29
CA ASN A 109 -8.18 -3.28 -0.27
C ASN A 109 -8.34 -4.23 -1.48
N SER A 110 -9.46 -4.96 -1.53
CA SER A 110 -9.75 -5.91 -2.63
C SER A 110 -9.82 -5.25 -4.01
N ASP A 111 -10.13 -3.96 -4.05
CA ASP A 111 -10.30 -3.18 -5.29
C ASP A 111 -8.97 -2.55 -5.76
N GLY A 112 -7.88 -2.77 -5.02
CA GLY A 112 -6.55 -2.26 -5.35
C GLY A 112 -6.29 -0.81 -4.94
N TYR A 113 -7.13 -0.22 -4.09
CA TYR A 113 -6.87 1.10 -3.51
C TYR A 113 -5.94 0.97 -2.31
N PHE A 114 -4.98 1.88 -2.21
CA PHE A 114 -4.23 2.14 -1.00
C PHE A 114 -5.12 2.91 -0.03
N VAL A 115 -5.72 2.20 0.93
CA VAL A 115 -6.56 2.80 1.96
C VAL A 115 -5.67 3.44 3.02
N LEU A 116 -5.77 4.76 3.15
CA LEU A 116 -4.96 5.55 4.07
C LEU A 116 -5.40 5.33 5.52
N THR A 117 -4.44 5.05 6.38
CA THR A 117 -4.64 4.86 7.83
C THR A 117 -4.03 5.99 8.65
N HIS A 118 -2.84 6.47 8.26
CA HIS A 118 -2.09 7.50 8.98
C HIS A 118 -1.29 8.38 8.01
N ILE A 119 -1.18 9.66 8.34
CA ILE A 119 -0.21 10.58 7.75
C ILE A 119 0.71 11.05 8.88
N ASP A 120 1.93 10.53 8.89
CA ASP A 120 2.95 10.88 9.87
C ASP A 120 3.89 11.95 9.29
N GLN A 121 3.86 13.13 9.88
CA GLN A 121 4.68 14.27 9.47
C GLN A 121 6.04 14.34 10.19
N ASN A 122 6.29 13.54 11.24
CA ASN A 122 7.49 13.67 12.10
C ASN A 122 8.00 12.35 12.69
N HIS A 123 9.32 12.15 12.66
CA HIS A 123 10.05 11.07 13.36
C HIS A 123 10.01 11.15 14.90
N LYS A 124 8.93 11.58 15.56
CA LYS A 124 8.89 11.50 17.03
C LYS A 124 8.56 10.08 17.48
N VAL A 125 9.57 9.23 17.43
CA VAL A 125 9.74 8.11 18.36
C VAL A 125 11.25 7.88 18.51
N ASN A 126 11.82 8.48 19.56
CA ASN A 126 12.82 7.74 20.31
C ASN A 126 12.04 6.58 20.95
N SER A 127 12.32 5.36 20.50
CA SER A 127 12.06 4.16 21.32
C SER A 127 13.30 3.90 22.17
#